data_AF-A0A0V0IAX4-F1
#
_entry.id   AF-A0A0V0IAX4-F1
#
_cell.length_a   1.000
_cell.length_b   1.000
_cell.length_c   1.000
_cell.angle_alpha   90.00
_cell.angle_beta   90.00
_cell.angle_gamma   90.00
#
_symmetry.space_group_name_H-M   'P 1'
#
loop_
_entity.id
_entity.type
_entity.pdbx_description
1 polymer ?
#
loop_
_entity_poly.entity_id
_entity_poly.type
_entity_poly.pdbx_seq_one_letter_code
_entity_poly.pdbx_strand_id
1 'polypeptide(L)'
;MVWSQITDLPFSLYSTFVIEARHGFNKQTVWLYFRDMIKGIALSIVIGPPIVAAIIVIVQKGGPYLAIYLWGFMLILSLVMMTIYPVLIAPLFNKFTSLPQGELRLKIENLASSLKFPLKKLFVVDGSTRSSHSNAYMYGFFKNKRIVLYDTLIQQCKNDEEIVAVIAHELGHWKLNHTMYSFIAVQILTFLQFGGYTLVRNSKDLFQSFGFDTQPVLIGLIIFQHTVIPLQHLVSFGLNLVSRAFEFQADAFAKKLGYAAPLRAGLVKLQEENLSAMNTDPWYSAYHYSHPPLVERLAAIDESDKKTE
;
A
#
# COMPACT_ATOMS: atom_id res chain seq x y z
N MET A 1 -12.77 16.34 -7.26
CA MET A 1 -13.17 14.97 -6.90
C MET A 1 -14.23 14.41 -7.86
N VAL A 2 -15.38 15.07 -8.06
CA VAL A 2 -16.42 14.53 -8.98
C VAL A 2 -15.98 14.59 -10.45
N TRP A 3 -15.39 15.71 -10.89
CA TRP A 3 -14.92 15.87 -12.26
C TRP A 3 -13.88 14.81 -12.66
N SER A 4 -12.85 14.59 -11.84
CA SER A 4 -11.83 13.57 -12.10
C SER A 4 -12.43 12.17 -12.19
N GLN A 5 -13.40 11.83 -11.32
CA GLN A 5 -14.09 10.54 -11.40
C GLN A 5 -14.82 10.36 -12.73
N ILE A 6 -15.45 11.42 -13.26
CA ILE A 6 -16.14 11.37 -14.56
C ILE A 6 -15.12 11.20 -15.70
N THR A 7 -14.00 11.91 -15.67
CA THR A 7 -12.98 11.83 -16.72
C THR A 7 -12.21 10.52 -16.71
N ASP A 8 -12.02 9.92 -15.53
CA ASP A 8 -11.29 8.67 -15.35
C ASP A 8 -12.18 7.43 -15.58
N LEU A 9 -13.50 7.59 -15.47
CA LEU A 9 -14.46 6.49 -15.59
C LEU A 9 -14.33 5.71 -16.92
N PRO A 10 -14.20 6.33 -18.11
CA PRO A 10 -14.01 5.58 -19.36
C PRO A 10 -12.77 4.68 -19.33
N PHE A 11 -11.65 5.19 -18.82
CA PHE A 11 -10.40 4.45 -18.72
C PHE A 11 -10.49 3.32 -17.68
N SER A 12 -11.13 3.58 -16.55
CA SER A 12 -11.35 2.56 -15.52
C SER A 12 -12.26 1.43 -16.02
N LEU A 13 -13.38 1.77 -16.67
CA LEU A 13 -14.26 0.77 -17.29
C LEU A 13 -13.55 -0.05 -18.36
N TYR A 14 -12.75 0.59 -19.21
CA TYR A 14 -11.98 -0.11 -20.23
C TYR A 14 -10.93 -1.05 -19.61
N SER A 15 -10.21 -0.57 -18.59
CA SER A 15 -9.26 -1.41 -17.85
C SER A 15 -9.93 -2.64 -17.26
N THR A 16 -11.03 -2.48 -16.50
CA THR A 16 -11.70 -3.60 -15.80
C THR A 16 -12.49 -4.52 -16.73
N PHE A 17 -13.30 -3.97 -17.64
CA PHE A 17 -14.25 -4.76 -18.44
C PHE A 17 -13.76 -5.11 -19.84
N VAL A 18 -12.61 -4.57 -20.27
CA VAL A 18 -11.99 -4.94 -21.56
C VAL A 18 -10.62 -5.59 -21.34
N ILE A 19 -9.68 -4.93 -20.67
CA ILE A 19 -8.32 -5.47 -20.51
C ILE A 19 -8.33 -6.65 -19.54
N GLU A 20 -8.69 -6.42 -18.27
CA GLU A 20 -8.73 -7.45 -17.23
C GLU A 20 -9.68 -8.61 -17.60
N ALA A 21 -10.83 -8.29 -18.21
CA ALA A 21 -11.79 -9.29 -18.68
C ALA A 21 -11.21 -10.17 -19.81
N ARG A 22 -10.49 -9.58 -20.78
CA ARG A 22 -9.83 -10.32 -21.86
C ARG A 22 -8.79 -11.31 -21.33
N HIS A 23 -8.08 -10.94 -20.27
CA HIS A 23 -7.08 -11.79 -19.62
C HIS A 23 -7.68 -12.70 -18.52
N GLY A 24 -9.01 -12.70 -18.32
CA GLY A 24 -9.69 -13.58 -17.38
C GLY A 24 -9.58 -13.18 -15.91
N PHE A 25 -9.00 -12.03 -15.61
CA PHE A 25 -8.79 -11.52 -14.25
C PHE A 25 -10.06 -10.94 -13.63
N ASN A 26 -10.90 -10.26 -14.42
CA ASN A 26 -12.06 -9.55 -13.87
C ASN A 26 -13.13 -10.50 -13.28
N LYS A 27 -13.27 -10.45 -11.96
CA LYS A 27 -14.33 -10.98 -11.08
C LYS A 27 -15.68 -10.26 -11.16
N GLN A 28 -15.63 -8.97 -11.43
CA GLN A 28 -16.70 -8.05 -11.06
C GLN A 28 -17.82 -8.03 -12.08
N THR A 29 -19.05 -7.93 -11.58
CA THR A 29 -20.20 -7.52 -12.38
C THR A 29 -20.23 -6.00 -12.50
N VAL A 30 -20.85 -5.48 -13.57
CA VAL A 30 -21.06 -4.04 -13.76
C VAL A 30 -21.79 -3.42 -12.56
N TRP A 31 -22.80 -4.11 -12.02
CA TRP A 31 -23.50 -3.67 -10.82
C TRP A 31 -22.58 -3.54 -9.59
N LEU A 32 -21.75 -4.55 -9.34
CA LEU A 32 -20.78 -4.51 -8.24
C LEU A 32 -19.83 -3.33 -8.38
N TYR A 33 -19.30 -3.10 -9.58
CA TYR A 33 -18.39 -2.00 -9.88
C TYR A 33 -19.01 -0.64 -9.56
N PHE A 34 -20.21 -0.35 -10.10
CA PHE A 34 -20.87 0.94 -9.84
C PHE A 34 -21.30 1.09 -8.38
N ARG A 35 -21.72 0.00 -7.73
CA ARG A 35 -22.03 0.02 -6.29
C ARG A 35 -20.82 0.39 -5.46
N ASP A 36 -19.67 -0.20 -5.75
CA ASP A 36 -18.42 0.10 -5.03
C ASP A 36 -17.94 1.53 -5.32
N MET A 37 -18.06 1.99 -6.57
CA MET A 37 -17.77 3.38 -6.94
C MET A 37 -18.63 4.37 -6.14
N ILE A 38 -19.95 4.16 -6.08
CA ILE A 38 -20.87 5.03 -5.32
C ILE A 38 -20.54 5.01 -3.83
N LYS A 39 -20.28 3.82 -3.25
CA LYS A 39 -19.84 3.71 -1.85
C LYS A 39 -18.55 4.50 -1.59
N GLY A 40 -17.57 4.41 -2.48
CA GLY A 40 -16.31 5.15 -2.39
C GLY A 40 -16.51 6.66 -2.45
N ILE A 41 -17.36 7.13 -3.37
CA ILE A 41 -17.73 8.56 -3.47
C ILE A 41 -18.43 9.02 -2.19
N ALA A 42 -19.41 8.26 -1.70
CA ALA A 42 -20.13 8.60 -0.47
C ALA A 42 -19.17 8.69 0.73
N LEU A 43 -18.28 7.72 0.88
CA LEU A 43 -17.27 7.74 1.94
C LEU A 43 -16.34 8.96 1.82
N SER A 44 -15.93 9.30 0.59
CA SER A 44 -15.09 10.47 0.31
C SER A 44 -15.78 11.78 0.66
N ILE A 45 -17.08 11.89 0.40
CA ILE A 45 -17.91 13.06 0.76
C ILE A 45 -18.11 13.14 2.28
N VAL A 46 -18.17 12.02 2.99
CA VAL A 46 -18.32 12.01 4.45
C VAL A 46 -17.01 12.38 5.15
N ILE A 47 -15.88 11.83 4.70
CA ILE A 47 -14.58 11.98 5.37
C ILE A 47 -13.81 13.22 4.87
N GLY A 48 -13.89 13.54 3.58
CA GLY A 48 -13.09 14.58 2.94
C GLY A 48 -13.37 16.01 3.44
N PRO A 49 -14.62 16.52 3.37
CA PRO A 49 -14.94 17.89 3.76
C PRO A 49 -14.54 18.24 5.20
N PRO A 50 -14.76 17.40 6.24
CA PRO A 50 -14.26 17.67 7.58
C PRO A 50 -12.74 17.85 7.65
N ILE A 51 -11.98 16.99 6.95
CA ILE A 51 -10.51 17.08 6.89
C ILE A 51 -10.09 18.38 6.19
N VAL A 52 -10.70 18.68 5.04
CA VAL A 52 -10.40 19.90 4.27
C VAL A 52 -10.73 21.15 5.07
N ALA A 53 -11.87 21.18 5.76
CA ALA A 53 -12.25 22.29 6.62
C ALA A 53 -11.24 22.49 7.77
N ALA A 54 -10.80 21.40 8.41
CA ALA A 54 -9.77 21.46 9.45
C ALA A 54 -8.45 22.04 8.90
N ILE A 55 -8.00 21.58 7.73
CA ILE A 55 -6.80 22.11 7.07
C ILE A 55 -6.96 23.61 6.79
N ILE A 56 -8.08 24.06 6.24
CA ILE A 56 -8.33 25.48 5.95
C ILE A 56 -8.22 26.31 7.24
N VAL A 57 -8.87 25.86 8.32
CA VAL A 57 -8.83 26.56 9.61
C VAL A 57 -7.40 26.61 10.17
N ILE A 58 -6.65 25.51 10.08
CA ILE A 58 -5.25 25.47 10.52
C ILE A 58 -4.40 26.42 9.69
N VAL A 59 -4.59 26.50 8.37
CA VAL A 59 -3.83 27.43 7.51
C VAL A 59 -4.15 28.89 7.83
N GLN A 60 -5.42 29.20 8.09
CA GLN A 60 -5.86 30.55 8.43
C GLN A 60 -5.37 31.00 9.80
N LYS A 61 -5.30 30.09 10.79
CA LYS A 61 -4.95 30.42 12.19
C LYS A 61 -3.54 30.04 12.61
N GLY A 62 -2.80 29.29 11.80
CA GLY A 62 -1.58 28.59 12.20
C GLY A 62 -0.33 29.45 12.45
N GLY A 63 -0.38 30.75 12.17
CA GLY A 63 0.71 31.69 12.48
C GLY A 63 2.09 31.24 11.92
N PRO A 64 3.20 31.49 12.65
CA PRO A 64 4.56 31.14 12.20
C PRO A 64 4.87 29.63 12.28
N TYR A 65 4.14 28.86 13.10
CA TYR A 65 4.36 27.42 13.30
C TYR A 65 3.44 26.54 12.45
N LEU A 66 2.88 27.10 11.36
CA LEU A 66 1.90 26.42 10.51
C LEU A 66 2.31 25.00 10.11
N ALA A 67 3.55 24.82 9.68
CA ALA A 67 4.05 23.53 9.23
C ALA A 67 3.93 22.45 10.32
N ILE A 68 4.21 22.80 11.57
CA ILE A 68 4.08 21.89 12.73
C ILE A 68 2.62 21.54 12.97
N TYR A 69 1.71 22.50 12.90
CA TYR A 69 0.28 22.25 13.13
C TYR A 69 -0.35 21.39 12.03
N LEU A 70 -0.04 21.66 10.76
CA LEU A 70 -0.49 20.83 9.64
C LEU A 70 0.07 19.41 9.73
N TRP A 71 1.37 19.30 10.01
CA TRP A 71 2.02 18.01 10.19
C TRP A 71 1.42 17.23 11.36
N GLY A 72 1.24 17.85 12.53
CA GLY A 72 0.66 17.21 13.70
C GLY A 72 -0.78 16.75 13.46
N PHE A 73 -1.59 17.55 12.77
CA PHE A 73 -2.92 17.17 12.35
C PHE A 73 -2.90 15.96 11.41
N MET A 74 -2.05 15.96 10.37
CA MET A 74 -1.93 14.85 9.43
C MET A 74 -1.36 13.59 10.07
N LEU A 75 -0.44 13.72 11.03
CA LEU A 75 0.08 12.61 11.81
C LEU A 75 -1.04 11.93 12.60
N ILE A 76 -1.83 12.70 13.36
CA ILE A 76 -2.96 12.17 14.13
C ILE A 76 -3.97 11.52 13.18
N LEU A 77 -4.32 12.19 12.09
CA LEU A 77 -5.23 11.67 11.07
C LEU A 77 -4.72 10.34 10.49
N SER A 78 -3.42 10.23 10.18
CA SER A 78 -2.83 9.00 9.64
C SER A 78 -2.93 7.83 10.63
N LEU A 79 -2.66 8.07 11.92
CA LEU A 79 -2.78 7.05 12.97
C LEU A 79 -4.23 6.60 13.18
N VAL A 80 -5.16 7.56 13.16
CA VAL A 80 -6.60 7.29 13.22
C VAL A 80 -7.04 6.46 12.02
N MET A 81 -6.67 6.86 10.81
CA MET A 81 -7.02 6.15 9.57
C MET A 81 -6.39 4.76 9.49
N MET A 82 -5.15 4.58 9.94
CA MET A 82 -4.51 3.25 10.04
C MET A 82 -5.29 2.29 10.96
N THR A 83 -6.04 2.81 11.93
CA THR A 83 -6.87 2.02 12.84
C THR A 83 -8.29 1.81 12.28
N ILE A 84 -8.91 2.88 11.76
CA ILE A 84 -10.29 2.87 11.25
C ILE A 84 -10.39 2.09 9.94
N TYR A 85 -9.43 2.25 9.03
CA TYR A 85 -9.52 1.70 7.68
C TYR A 85 -9.77 0.19 7.66
N PRO A 86 -8.94 -0.67 8.28
CA PRO A 86 -9.14 -2.11 8.20
C PRO A 86 -10.35 -2.61 9.03
N VAL A 87 -10.84 -1.83 9.99
CA VAL A 87 -11.93 -2.24 10.89
C VAL A 87 -13.29 -1.81 10.38
N LEU A 88 -13.40 -0.62 9.78
CA LEU A 88 -14.65 -0.02 9.38
C LEU A 88 -14.75 0.21 7.87
N ILE A 89 -13.68 0.63 7.20
CA ILE A 89 -13.75 1.00 5.78
C ILE A 89 -13.62 -0.23 4.89
N ALA A 90 -12.54 -1.01 5.04
CA ALA A 90 -12.30 -2.19 4.20
C ALA A 90 -13.47 -3.20 4.24
N PRO A 91 -14.13 -3.47 5.40
CA PRO A 91 -15.29 -4.36 5.46
C PRO A 91 -16.56 -3.87 4.73
N LEU A 92 -16.65 -2.59 4.35
CA LEU A 92 -17.76 -2.09 3.52
C LEU A 92 -17.69 -2.58 2.06
N PHE A 93 -16.48 -2.94 1.64
CA PHE A 93 -16.17 -3.40 0.30
C PHE A 93 -15.98 -4.92 0.29
N ASN A 94 -15.14 -5.45 1.18
CA ASN A 94 -14.79 -6.88 1.18
C ASN A 94 -15.36 -7.57 2.41
N LYS A 95 -15.71 -8.84 2.25
CA LYS A 95 -16.07 -9.74 3.34
C LYS A 95 -14.80 -10.33 3.95
N PHE A 96 -14.63 -10.12 5.25
CA PHE A 96 -13.56 -10.72 6.04
C PHE A 96 -14.14 -11.84 6.89
N THR A 97 -13.65 -13.06 6.71
CA THR A 97 -14.01 -14.22 7.54
C THR A 97 -12.76 -14.77 8.23
N SER A 98 -12.91 -15.34 9.42
CA SER A 98 -11.79 -16.02 10.06
C SER A 98 -11.28 -17.17 9.19
N LEU A 99 -9.96 -17.37 9.11
CA LEU A 99 -9.41 -18.56 8.44
C LEU A 99 -9.98 -19.82 9.13
N PRO A 100 -10.56 -20.77 8.38
CA PRO A 100 -11.09 -22.01 8.94
C PRO A 100 -10.04 -22.78 9.76
N GLN A 101 -10.52 -23.61 10.68
CA GLN A 101 -9.63 -24.54 11.38
C GLN A 101 -9.09 -25.57 10.38
N GLY A 102 -7.80 -25.86 10.46
CA GLY A 102 -7.12 -26.76 9.52
C GLY A 102 -5.60 -26.68 9.64
N GLU A 103 -4.91 -27.46 8.81
CA GLU A 103 -3.45 -27.57 8.81
C GLU A 103 -2.76 -26.23 8.52
N LEU A 104 -3.17 -25.53 7.45
CA LEU A 104 -2.66 -24.21 7.10
C LEU A 104 -2.71 -23.22 8.27
N ARG A 105 -3.85 -23.15 8.96
CA ARG A 105 -4.04 -22.26 10.12
C ARG A 105 -3.03 -22.58 11.22
N LEU A 106 -2.88 -23.87 11.55
CA LEU A 106 -1.99 -24.33 12.61
C LEU A 106 -0.52 -24.05 12.26
N LYS A 107 -0.12 -24.24 11.00
CA LYS A 107 1.23 -23.88 10.52
C LYS A 107 1.51 -22.38 10.68
N ILE A 108 0.58 -21.53 10.27
CA ILE A 108 0.71 -20.06 10.39
C ILE A 108 0.78 -19.64 11.86
N GLU A 109 -0.09 -20.18 12.72
CA GLU A 109 -0.11 -19.87 14.16
C GLU A 109 1.19 -20.32 14.84
N ASN A 110 1.73 -21.49 14.48
CA ASN A 110 3.02 -21.97 14.98
C ASN A 110 4.19 -21.09 14.53
N LEU A 111 4.23 -20.68 13.27
CA LEU A 111 5.25 -19.77 12.75
C LEU A 111 5.17 -18.39 13.42
N ALA A 112 3.97 -17.84 13.59
CA ALA A 112 3.78 -16.60 14.33
C ALA A 112 4.25 -16.72 15.78
N SER A 113 3.93 -17.84 16.45
CA SER A 113 4.32 -18.12 17.82
C SER A 113 5.84 -18.25 17.98
N SER A 114 6.52 -18.96 17.08
CA SER A 114 7.98 -19.13 17.12
C SER A 114 8.73 -17.79 17.01
N LEU A 115 8.16 -16.84 16.25
CA LEU A 115 8.69 -15.49 16.09
C LEU A 115 8.22 -14.50 17.18
N LYS A 116 7.40 -14.97 18.14
CA LYS A 116 6.73 -14.15 19.16
C LYS A 116 5.91 -13.01 18.56
N PHE A 117 5.35 -13.24 17.37
CA PHE A 117 4.44 -12.31 16.72
C PHE A 117 3.11 -12.28 17.47
N PRO A 118 2.61 -11.11 17.90
CA PRO A 118 1.38 -11.03 18.70
C PRO A 118 0.13 -11.14 17.80
N LEU A 119 -0.03 -12.31 17.16
CA LEU A 119 -1.17 -12.64 16.31
C LEU A 119 -2.45 -12.65 17.14
N LYS A 120 -3.41 -11.80 16.80
CA LYS A 120 -4.74 -11.78 17.41
C LYS A 120 -5.81 -12.45 16.56
N LYS A 121 -5.78 -12.20 15.25
CA LYS A 121 -6.76 -12.75 14.31
C LYS A 121 -6.10 -13.03 12.96
N LEU A 122 -6.52 -14.13 12.35
CA LEU A 122 -6.13 -14.56 11.01
C LEU A 122 -7.41 -14.60 10.16
N PHE A 123 -7.43 -13.79 9.11
CA PHE A 123 -8.60 -13.59 8.26
C PHE A 123 -8.32 -14.06 6.83
N VAL A 124 -9.40 -14.42 6.15
CA VAL A 124 -9.48 -14.56 4.70
C VAL A 124 -10.38 -13.43 4.18
N VAL A 125 -9.93 -12.75 3.14
CA VAL A 125 -10.71 -11.75 2.40
C VAL A 125 -11.16 -12.33 1.07
N ASP A 126 -12.40 -12.03 0.67
CA ASP A 126 -13.01 -12.47 -0.59
C ASP A 126 -12.51 -11.67 -1.81
N GLY A 127 -11.20 -11.72 -2.06
CA GLY A 127 -10.57 -11.08 -3.22
C GLY A 127 -11.16 -11.57 -4.55
N SER A 128 -11.53 -12.85 -4.61
CA SER A 128 -12.12 -13.50 -5.79
C SER A 128 -13.41 -12.86 -6.30
N THR A 129 -14.16 -12.16 -5.43
CA THR A 129 -15.34 -11.38 -5.80
C THR A 129 -14.99 -10.26 -6.81
N ARG A 130 -13.72 -9.82 -6.82
CA ARG A 130 -13.25 -8.69 -7.61
C ARG A 130 -12.24 -9.06 -8.68
N SER A 131 -11.27 -9.90 -8.35
CA SER A 131 -10.22 -10.28 -9.27
C SER A 131 -9.67 -11.64 -8.88
N SER A 132 -9.06 -12.36 -9.84
CA SER A 132 -8.25 -13.54 -9.54
C SER A 132 -6.83 -13.22 -9.06
N HIS A 133 -6.48 -11.95 -8.83
CA HIS A 133 -5.19 -11.60 -8.24
C HIS A 133 -5.05 -12.08 -6.80
N SER A 134 -3.84 -12.53 -6.46
CA SER A 134 -3.50 -13.08 -5.15
C SER A 134 -2.59 -12.18 -4.36
N ASN A 135 -2.84 -12.11 -3.05
CA ASN A 135 -2.04 -11.32 -2.11
C ASN A 135 -2.20 -11.81 -0.67
N ALA A 136 -1.29 -11.38 0.19
CA ALA A 136 -1.38 -11.50 1.64
C ALA A 136 -0.84 -10.21 2.26
N TYR A 137 -1.37 -9.81 3.40
CA TYR A 137 -0.84 -8.65 4.10
C TYR A 137 -1.09 -8.71 5.60
N MET A 138 -0.32 -7.91 6.33
CA MET A 138 -0.44 -7.78 7.78
C MET A 138 -0.74 -6.35 8.19
N TYR A 139 -1.49 -6.18 9.27
CA TYR A 139 -1.75 -4.86 9.83
C TYR A 139 -1.99 -4.89 11.34
N GLY A 140 -2.09 -3.70 11.93
CA GLY A 140 -2.41 -3.48 13.34
C GLY A 140 -1.26 -2.91 14.15
N PHE A 141 -1.58 -2.43 15.36
CA PHE A 141 -0.64 -1.75 16.25
C PHE A 141 -0.28 -2.64 17.45
N PHE A 142 0.97 -2.49 17.90
CA PHE A 142 1.49 -3.12 19.12
C PHE A 142 1.13 -4.63 19.22
N LYS A 143 0.34 -4.99 20.23
CA LYS A 143 -0.07 -6.37 20.55
C LYS A 143 -1.34 -6.83 19.81
N ASN A 144 -1.87 -6.02 18.89
CA ASN A 144 -3.09 -6.32 18.14
C ASN A 144 -2.77 -6.46 16.64
N LYS A 145 -1.93 -7.44 16.31
CA LYS A 145 -1.56 -7.73 14.93
C LYS A 145 -2.51 -8.74 14.29
N ARG A 146 -2.77 -8.55 13.01
CA ARG A 146 -3.68 -9.38 12.21
C ARG A 146 -3.03 -9.71 10.88
N ILE A 147 -3.29 -10.91 10.40
CA ILE A 147 -2.87 -11.39 9.09
C ILE A 147 -4.13 -11.57 8.24
N VAL A 148 -4.07 -11.13 6.98
CA VAL A 148 -5.13 -11.31 6.00
C VAL A 148 -4.57 -12.04 4.79
N LEU A 149 -5.22 -13.14 4.42
CA LEU A 149 -4.94 -13.89 3.20
C LEU A 149 -6.06 -13.61 2.20
N TYR A 150 -5.73 -13.44 0.93
CA TYR A 150 -6.74 -13.49 -0.13
C TYR A 150 -7.18 -14.94 -0.32
N ASP A 151 -8.47 -15.14 -0.56
CA ASP A 151 -9.00 -16.46 -0.92
C ASP A 151 -8.39 -17.01 -2.22
N THR A 152 -8.10 -16.13 -3.19
CA THR A 152 -7.39 -16.45 -4.43
C THR A 152 -6.01 -17.03 -4.16
N LEU A 153 -5.26 -16.51 -3.19
CA LEU A 153 -3.95 -17.04 -2.82
C LEU A 153 -4.06 -18.48 -2.32
N ILE A 154 -5.05 -18.75 -1.46
CA ILE A 154 -5.31 -20.08 -0.90
C ILE A 154 -5.76 -21.06 -2.00
N GLN A 155 -6.54 -20.59 -2.98
CA GLN A 155 -7.01 -21.42 -4.10
C GLN A 155 -5.90 -21.73 -5.11
N GLN A 156 -4.95 -20.82 -5.33
CA GLN A 156 -3.90 -20.92 -6.33
C GLN A 156 -2.66 -21.69 -5.85
N CYS A 157 -2.27 -21.49 -4.58
CA CYS A 157 -1.21 -22.26 -3.95
C CYS A 157 -1.77 -23.62 -3.52
N LYS A 158 -1.42 -24.67 -4.26
CA LYS A 158 -1.86 -26.05 -3.97
C LYS A 158 -1.16 -26.65 -2.74
N ASN A 159 -0.06 -26.04 -2.30
CA ASN A 159 0.73 -26.49 -1.16
C ASN A 159 0.71 -25.42 -0.06
N ASP A 160 0.25 -25.79 1.12
CA ASP A 160 0.22 -24.91 2.30
C ASP A 160 1.60 -24.35 2.65
N GLU A 161 2.70 -25.08 2.37
CA GLU A 161 4.06 -24.59 2.64
C GLU A 161 4.41 -23.35 1.82
N GLU A 162 3.87 -23.20 0.60
CA GLU A 162 4.07 -22.00 -0.23
C GLU A 162 3.42 -20.78 0.44
N ILE A 163 2.20 -20.95 0.97
CA ILE A 163 1.48 -19.89 1.68
C ILE A 163 2.20 -19.54 2.98
N VAL A 164 2.66 -20.55 3.72
CA VAL A 164 3.43 -20.34 4.96
C VAL A 164 4.74 -19.62 4.67
N ALA A 165 5.41 -19.91 3.55
CA ALA A 165 6.62 -19.20 3.12
C ALA A 165 6.36 -17.73 2.76
N VAL A 166 5.26 -17.44 2.06
CA VAL A 166 4.82 -16.05 1.82
C VAL A 166 4.53 -15.34 3.14
N ILE A 167 3.89 -16.00 4.10
CA ILE A 167 3.69 -15.44 5.43
C ILE A 167 5.01 -15.26 6.20
N ALA A 168 5.99 -16.14 6.02
CA ALA A 168 7.33 -15.97 6.58
C ALA A 168 8.01 -14.70 6.05
N HIS A 169 7.87 -14.43 4.74
CA HIS A 169 8.33 -13.19 4.11
C HIS A 169 7.62 -11.96 4.72
N GLU A 170 6.29 -11.98 4.82
CA GLU A 170 5.52 -10.90 5.47
C GLU A 170 5.99 -10.66 6.90
N LEU A 171 6.15 -11.72 7.70
CA LEU A 171 6.67 -11.65 9.07
C LEU A 171 8.11 -11.10 9.13
N GLY A 172 8.89 -11.23 8.06
CA GLY A 172 10.17 -10.56 7.86
C GLY A 172 10.04 -9.04 7.87
N HIS A 173 9.07 -8.47 7.14
CA HIS A 173 8.81 -7.02 7.18
C HIS A 173 8.47 -6.52 8.57
N TRP A 174 7.70 -7.30 9.33
CA TRP A 174 7.42 -6.96 10.72
C TRP A 174 8.67 -7.06 11.60
N LYS A 175 9.41 -8.16 11.51
CA LYS A 175 10.58 -8.43 12.36
C LYS A 175 11.69 -7.40 12.17
N LEU A 176 11.86 -6.94 10.93
CA LEU A 176 12.86 -5.94 10.53
C LEU A 176 12.33 -4.50 10.60
N ASN A 177 11.11 -4.29 11.12
CA ASN A 177 10.48 -2.97 11.30
C ASN A 177 10.33 -2.14 10.02
N HIS A 178 10.24 -2.77 8.84
CA HIS A 178 10.14 -2.07 7.55
C HIS A 178 8.96 -1.07 7.54
N THR A 179 7.79 -1.47 8.04
CA THR A 179 6.62 -0.58 8.13
C THR A 179 6.88 0.66 8.99
N MET A 180 7.66 0.54 10.07
CA MET A 180 7.98 1.65 10.96
C MET A 180 8.97 2.62 10.29
N TYR A 181 9.98 2.09 9.59
CA TYR A 181 10.91 2.91 8.80
C TYR A 181 10.18 3.68 7.70
N SER A 182 9.31 3.01 6.93
CA SER A 182 8.49 3.67 5.91
C SER A 182 7.56 4.71 6.51
N PHE A 183 6.94 4.44 7.66
CA PHE A 183 6.09 5.40 8.34
C PHE A 183 6.87 6.66 8.75
N ILE A 184 8.02 6.50 9.41
CA ILE A 184 8.88 7.63 9.82
C ILE A 184 9.34 8.43 8.60
N ALA A 185 9.77 7.76 7.52
CA ALA A 185 10.18 8.42 6.29
C ALA A 185 9.05 9.28 5.69
N VAL A 186 7.82 8.74 5.65
CA VAL A 186 6.63 9.50 5.19
C VAL A 186 6.33 10.67 6.12
N GLN A 187 6.47 10.53 7.45
CA GLN A 187 6.26 11.64 8.38
C GLN A 187 7.28 12.77 8.19
N ILE A 188 8.55 12.42 7.96
CA ILE A 188 9.62 13.39 7.66
C ILE A 188 9.31 14.11 6.34
N LEU A 189 8.98 13.36 5.29
CA LEU A 189 8.63 13.94 3.98
C LEU A 189 7.42 14.87 4.08
N THR A 190 6.38 14.45 4.80
CA THR A 190 5.16 15.25 5.02
C THR A 190 5.49 16.55 5.77
N PHE A 191 6.37 16.49 6.78
CA PHE A 191 6.83 17.68 7.49
C PHE A 191 7.57 18.65 6.57
N LEU A 192 8.52 18.13 5.77
CA LEU A 192 9.26 18.93 4.79
C LEU A 192 8.33 19.55 3.72
N GLN A 193 7.33 18.80 3.27
CA GLN A 193 6.32 19.29 2.33
C GLN A 193 5.52 20.45 2.93
N PHE A 194 5.02 20.33 4.17
CA PHE A 194 4.33 21.46 4.81
C PHE A 194 5.26 22.64 5.11
N GLY A 195 6.54 22.39 5.37
CA GLY A 195 7.57 23.43 5.39
C GLY A 195 7.65 24.16 4.06
N GLY A 196 7.78 23.42 2.96
CA GLY A 196 7.81 23.99 1.60
C GLY A 196 6.53 24.75 1.24
N TYR A 197 5.36 24.27 1.67
CA TYR A 197 4.08 24.94 1.44
C TYR A 197 4.04 26.36 2.03
N THR A 198 4.73 26.62 3.14
CA THR A 198 4.79 27.97 3.73
C THR A 198 5.48 28.99 2.82
N LEU A 199 6.37 28.53 1.92
CA LEU A 199 7.02 29.37 0.92
C LEU A 199 6.04 29.76 -0.20
N VAL A 200 5.21 28.81 -0.64
CA VAL A 200 4.22 29.02 -1.71
C VAL A 200 3.06 29.90 -1.24
N ARG A 201 2.52 29.66 -0.05
CA ARG A 201 1.32 30.36 0.43
C ARG A 201 1.49 31.89 0.52
N ASN A 202 2.72 32.35 0.76
CA ASN A 202 3.03 33.77 0.97
C ASN A 202 3.34 34.50 -0.34
N SER A 203 3.54 33.78 -1.44
CA SER A 203 3.87 34.38 -2.75
C SER A 203 2.62 34.89 -3.45
N LYS A 204 2.46 36.22 -3.59
CA LYS A 204 1.34 36.81 -4.36
C LYS A 204 1.49 36.55 -5.85
N ASP A 205 2.69 36.76 -6.38
CA ASP A 205 2.98 36.66 -7.81
C ASP A 205 2.67 35.26 -8.36
N LEU A 206 2.91 34.23 -7.55
CA LEU A 206 2.60 32.85 -7.93
C LEU A 206 1.10 32.65 -8.12
N PHE A 207 0.25 33.14 -7.21
CA PHE A 207 -1.21 33.04 -7.37
C PHE A 207 -1.72 33.88 -8.54
N GLN A 208 -1.18 35.08 -8.72
CA GLN A 208 -1.52 35.95 -9.85
C GLN A 208 -1.16 35.32 -11.20
N SER A 209 -0.05 34.59 -11.27
CA SER A 209 0.35 33.84 -12.48
C SER A 209 -0.66 32.76 -12.88
N PHE A 210 -1.48 32.28 -11.94
CA PHE A 210 -2.58 31.34 -12.17
C PHE A 210 -3.96 32.03 -12.21
N GLY A 211 -4.01 33.37 -12.29
CA GLY A 211 -5.26 34.13 -12.41
C GLY A 211 -6.01 34.36 -11.10
N PHE A 212 -5.34 34.26 -9.95
CA PHE A 212 -5.95 34.51 -8.64
C PHE A 212 -5.44 35.83 -8.03
N ASP A 213 -6.35 36.78 -7.82
CA ASP A 213 -6.05 38.07 -7.15
C ASP A 213 -5.89 37.95 -5.63
N THR A 214 -6.35 36.83 -5.07
CA THR A 214 -6.24 36.49 -3.64
C THR A 214 -5.47 35.19 -3.49
N GLN A 215 -5.16 34.79 -2.25
CA GLN A 215 -4.49 33.51 -1.96
C GLN A 215 -5.42 32.51 -1.26
N PRO A 216 -6.43 31.93 -1.95
CA PRO A 216 -7.26 30.89 -1.34
C PRO A 216 -6.41 29.70 -0.92
N VAL A 217 -6.62 29.20 0.29
CA VAL A 217 -5.84 28.10 0.88
C VAL A 217 -5.78 26.87 -0.03
N LEU A 218 -6.93 26.46 -0.59
CA LEU A 218 -7.00 25.27 -1.44
C LEU A 218 -6.21 25.43 -2.73
N ILE A 219 -6.27 26.62 -3.33
CA ILE A 219 -5.53 26.92 -4.56
C ILE A 219 -4.03 26.92 -4.27
N GLY A 220 -3.61 27.45 -3.13
CA GLY A 220 -2.22 27.39 -2.69
C GLY A 220 -1.71 25.96 -2.54
N LEU A 221 -2.52 25.08 -1.94
CA LEU A 221 -2.17 23.65 -1.80
C LEU A 221 -2.06 22.95 -3.15
N ILE A 222 -2.98 23.24 -4.09
CA ILE A 222 -2.96 22.69 -5.44
C ILE A 222 -1.72 23.17 -6.20
N ILE A 223 -1.44 24.48 -6.20
CA ILE A 223 -0.24 25.04 -6.84
C ILE A 223 1.00 24.39 -6.24
N PHE A 224 1.10 24.33 -4.91
CA PHE A 224 2.24 23.71 -4.24
C PHE A 224 2.43 22.25 -4.67
N GLN A 225 1.35 21.46 -4.71
CA GLN A 225 1.40 20.07 -5.16
C GLN A 225 2.02 19.94 -6.56
N HIS A 226 1.65 20.83 -7.48
CA HIS A 226 2.21 20.82 -8.84
C HIS A 226 3.67 21.30 -8.88
N THR A 227 4.01 22.33 -8.10
CA THR A 227 5.38 22.86 -8.02
C THR A 227 6.37 21.81 -7.53
N VAL A 228 5.96 20.92 -6.62
CA VAL A 228 6.87 19.90 -6.06
C VAL A 228 6.93 18.60 -6.85
N ILE A 229 6.18 18.44 -7.95
CA ILE A 229 6.15 17.20 -8.76
C ILE A 229 7.57 16.72 -9.14
N PRO A 230 8.49 17.56 -9.66
CA PRO A 230 9.82 17.10 -10.02
C PRO A 230 10.60 16.49 -8.84
N LEU A 231 10.49 17.12 -7.66
CA LEU A 231 11.09 16.61 -6.43
C LEU A 231 10.40 15.32 -5.97
N GLN A 232 9.07 15.23 -6.11
CA GLN A 232 8.33 14.01 -5.77
C GLN A 232 8.79 12.81 -6.60
N HIS A 233 9.08 12.99 -7.89
CA HIS A 233 9.60 11.90 -8.72
C HIS A 233 10.97 11.41 -8.25
N LEU A 234 11.88 12.31 -7.85
CA LEU A 234 13.19 11.94 -7.29
C LEU A 234 13.05 11.20 -5.94
N VAL A 235 12.19 11.71 -5.07
CA VAL A 235 11.93 11.09 -3.77
C VAL A 235 11.27 9.71 -3.95
N SER A 236 10.29 9.60 -4.86
CA SER A 236 9.63 8.33 -5.18
C SER A 236 10.62 7.28 -5.69
N PHE A 237 11.55 7.68 -6.55
CA PHE A 237 12.63 6.80 -7.01
C PHE A 237 13.46 6.28 -5.83
N GLY A 238 13.91 7.16 -4.93
CA GLY A 238 14.65 6.77 -3.74
C GLY A 238 13.86 5.84 -2.81
N LEU A 239 12.57 6.12 -2.59
CA LEU A 239 11.70 5.27 -1.78
C LEU A 239 11.48 3.89 -2.41
N ASN A 240 11.37 3.80 -3.73
CA ASN A 240 11.26 2.51 -4.44
C ASN A 240 12.52 1.67 -4.29
N LEU A 241 13.72 2.27 -4.35
CA LEU A 241 14.98 1.55 -4.07
C LEU A 241 15.04 1.00 -2.64
N VAL A 242 14.58 1.77 -1.66
CA VAL A 242 14.50 1.32 -0.26
C VAL A 242 13.48 0.18 -0.11
N SER A 243 12.31 0.32 -0.74
CA SER A 243 11.29 -0.74 -0.77
C SER A 243 11.85 -2.04 -1.36
N ARG A 244 12.56 -1.97 -2.48
CA ARG A 244 13.23 -3.13 -3.09
C ARG A 244 14.24 -3.79 -2.15
N ALA A 245 15.02 -3.00 -1.41
CA ALA A 245 15.95 -3.54 -0.41
C ALA A 245 15.22 -4.25 0.73
N PHE A 246 14.07 -3.73 1.19
CA PHE A 246 13.24 -4.38 2.20
C PHE A 246 12.69 -5.73 1.73
N GLU A 247 12.30 -5.86 0.47
CA GLU A 247 11.87 -7.13 -0.12
C GLU A 247 12.96 -8.20 -0.07
N PHE A 248 14.19 -7.86 -0.48
CA PHE A 248 15.33 -8.79 -0.40
C PHE A 248 15.65 -9.19 1.05
N GLN A 249 15.53 -8.26 1.99
CA GLN A 249 15.73 -8.57 3.40
C GLN A 249 14.64 -9.48 3.96
N ALA A 250 13.39 -9.32 3.53
CA ALA A 250 12.27 -10.18 3.89
C ALA A 250 12.40 -11.59 3.28
N ASP A 251 12.84 -11.69 2.01
CA ASP A 251 13.16 -12.96 1.36
C ASP A 251 14.29 -13.69 2.08
N ALA A 252 15.38 -12.98 2.41
CA ALA A 252 16.49 -13.53 3.18
C ALA A 252 16.06 -13.97 4.59
N PHE A 253 15.11 -13.27 5.21
CA PHE A 253 14.53 -13.66 6.49
C PHE A 253 13.76 -14.98 6.39
N ALA A 254 12.87 -15.11 5.40
CA ALA A 254 12.13 -16.34 5.15
C ALA A 254 13.07 -17.52 4.81
N LYS A 255 14.13 -17.27 4.02
CA LYS A 255 15.19 -18.23 3.74
C LYS A 255 15.88 -18.73 5.02
N LYS A 256 16.25 -17.83 5.94
CA LYS A 256 16.86 -18.19 7.24
C LYS A 256 15.96 -19.05 8.12
N LEU A 257 14.65 -18.97 7.94
CA LEU A 257 13.68 -19.83 8.62
C LEU A 257 13.49 -21.21 7.95
N GLY A 258 14.23 -21.49 6.87
CA GLY A 258 14.16 -22.76 6.13
C GLY A 258 13.12 -22.77 5.00
N TYR A 259 12.50 -21.64 4.69
CA TYR A 259 11.43 -21.55 3.67
C TYR A 259 11.92 -21.18 2.27
N ALA A 260 13.22 -21.35 1.95
CA ALA A 260 13.79 -20.95 0.67
C ALA A 260 13.07 -21.59 -0.54
N ALA A 261 13.00 -22.93 -0.55
CA ALA A 261 12.36 -23.70 -1.61
C ALA A 261 10.85 -23.41 -1.75
N PRO A 262 10.03 -23.45 -0.68
CA PRO A 262 8.61 -23.13 -0.78
C PRO A 262 8.35 -21.65 -1.11
N LEU A 263 9.20 -20.71 -0.67
CA LEU A 263 9.08 -19.30 -1.06
C LEU A 263 9.31 -19.14 -2.56
N ARG A 264 10.37 -19.75 -3.10
CA ARG A 264 10.64 -19.75 -4.54
C ARG A 264 9.45 -20.30 -5.33
N ALA A 265 8.90 -21.44 -4.91
CA ALA A 265 7.72 -22.02 -5.55
C ALA A 265 6.50 -21.08 -5.49
N GLY A 266 6.22 -20.51 -4.31
CA GLY A 266 5.13 -19.56 -4.12
C GLY A 266 5.27 -18.28 -4.94
N LEU A 267 6.47 -17.71 -5.05
CA LEU A 267 6.73 -16.51 -5.86
C LEU A 267 6.56 -16.77 -7.36
N VAL A 268 7.07 -17.90 -7.86
CA VAL A 268 6.84 -18.31 -9.25
C VAL A 268 5.36 -18.49 -9.51
N LYS A 269 4.65 -19.16 -8.59
CA LYS A 269 3.22 -19.42 -8.73
C LYS A 269 2.41 -18.12 -8.74
N LEU A 270 2.70 -17.19 -7.83
CA LEU A 270 2.07 -15.87 -7.80
C LEU A 270 2.31 -15.08 -9.09
N GLN A 271 3.53 -15.14 -9.63
CA GLN A 271 3.88 -14.45 -10.87
C GLN A 271 3.13 -15.04 -12.07
N GLU A 272 3.05 -16.37 -12.16
CA GLU A 272 2.31 -17.08 -13.21
C GLU A 272 0.82 -16.76 -13.16
N GLU A 273 0.21 -16.84 -11.98
CA GLU A 273 -1.22 -16.61 -11.80
C GLU A 273 -1.60 -15.14 -12.01
N ASN A 274 -0.70 -14.20 -11.73
CA ASN A 274 -0.91 -12.77 -12.00
C ASN A 274 -0.49 -12.32 -13.41
N LEU A 275 0.07 -13.22 -14.24
CA LEU A 275 0.64 -12.91 -15.57
C LEU A 275 1.59 -11.69 -15.56
N SER A 276 2.34 -11.55 -14.47
CA SER A 276 3.26 -10.42 -14.26
C SER A 276 4.48 -10.53 -15.18
N ALA A 277 5.04 -9.39 -15.57
CA ALA A 277 6.18 -9.34 -16.49
C ALA A 277 7.41 -10.10 -15.93
N MET A 278 7.90 -11.09 -16.68
CA MET A 278 9.04 -11.94 -16.28
C MET A 278 10.40 -11.28 -16.50
N ASN A 279 10.55 -10.56 -17.60
CA ASN A 279 11.77 -9.83 -17.94
C ASN A 279 11.39 -8.37 -18.18
N THR A 280 11.86 -7.49 -17.30
CA THR A 280 11.53 -6.06 -17.31
C THR A 280 12.78 -5.25 -17.52
N ASP A 281 12.66 -4.17 -18.28
CA ASP A 281 13.74 -3.21 -18.47
C ASP A 281 14.27 -2.70 -17.11
N PRO A 282 15.60 -2.68 -16.87
CA PRO A 282 16.17 -2.28 -15.60
C PRO A 282 15.86 -0.83 -15.18
N TRP A 283 15.72 0.09 -16.14
CA TRP A 283 15.38 1.49 -15.83
C TRP A 283 13.91 1.62 -15.48
N TYR A 284 13.06 0.94 -16.24
CA TYR A 284 11.63 0.87 -15.94
C TYR A 284 11.38 0.26 -14.56
N SER A 285 12.01 -0.87 -14.23
CA SER A 285 11.83 -1.54 -12.94
C SER A 285 12.41 -0.71 -11.78
N ALA A 286 13.58 -0.09 -11.97
CA ALA A 286 14.17 0.77 -10.95
C ALA A 286 13.29 1.97 -10.60
N TYR A 287 12.57 2.51 -11.58
CA TYR A 287 11.71 3.67 -11.38
C TYR A 287 10.31 3.32 -10.89
N HIS A 288 9.65 2.33 -11.51
CA HIS A 288 8.23 2.06 -11.28
C HIS A 288 7.95 0.99 -10.24
N TYR A 289 8.86 0.05 -9.99
CA TYR A 289 8.55 -1.11 -9.16
C TYR A 289 9.00 -0.92 -7.71
N SER A 290 8.05 -1.08 -6.79
CA SER A 290 8.33 -1.18 -5.35
C SER A 290 8.87 -2.57 -4.94
N HIS A 291 8.64 -3.60 -5.77
CA HIS A 291 9.15 -4.95 -5.61
C HIS A 291 10.20 -5.26 -6.68
N PRO A 292 11.33 -5.92 -6.35
CA PRO A 292 12.27 -6.36 -7.36
C PRO A 292 11.61 -7.38 -8.32
N PRO A 293 11.98 -7.40 -9.61
CA PRO A 293 11.57 -8.43 -10.55
C PRO A 293 11.79 -9.85 -9.99
N LEU A 294 10.91 -10.79 -10.36
CA LEU A 294 10.96 -12.16 -9.85
C LEU A 294 12.35 -12.78 -10.00
N VAL A 295 12.98 -12.63 -11.17
CA VAL A 295 14.30 -13.21 -11.46
C VAL A 295 15.37 -12.74 -10.47
N GLU A 296 15.34 -11.46 -10.09
CA GLU A 296 16.28 -10.90 -9.10
C GLU A 296 16.05 -11.52 -7.71
N ARG A 297 14.78 -11.68 -7.31
CA ARG A 297 14.42 -12.29 -6.02
C ARG A 297 14.83 -13.77 -5.96
N LEU A 298 14.56 -14.52 -7.02
CA LEU A 298 14.94 -15.94 -7.09
C LEU A 298 16.46 -16.12 -7.03
N ALA A 299 17.23 -15.29 -7.76
CA ALA A 299 18.68 -15.31 -7.69
C ALA A 299 19.20 -15.05 -6.27
N ALA A 300 18.61 -14.10 -5.54
CA ALA A 300 19.00 -13.80 -4.16
C ALA A 300 18.63 -14.92 -3.17
N ILE A 301 17.52 -15.64 -3.40
CA ILE A 301 17.11 -16.79 -2.59
C ILE A 301 18.06 -17.98 -2.82
N ASP A 302 18.46 -18.20 -4.08
CA ASP A 302 19.31 -19.32 -4.49
C ASP A 302 20.81 -19.12 -4.17
N GLU A 303 21.26 -17.88 -3.93
CA GLU A 303 22.64 -17.60 -3.53
C GLU A 303 22.98 -18.35 -2.24
N SER A 304 24.03 -19.17 -2.22
CA SER A 304 24.45 -19.87 -0.99
C SER A 304 24.79 -18.86 0.10
N ASP A 305 24.35 -19.09 1.34
CA ASP A 305 24.75 -18.25 2.46
C ASP A 305 26.28 -18.21 2.51
N LYS A 306 26.89 -17.06 2.18
CA LYS A 306 28.32 -16.87 2.38
C LYS A 306 28.58 -17.15 3.85
N LYS A 307 29.35 -18.20 4.15
CA LYS A 307 29.81 -18.47 5.51
C LYS A 307 30.48 -17.20 6.01
N THR A 308 29.82 -16.49 6.92
CA THR A 308 30.50 -15.57 7.83
C THR A 308 31.38 -16.44 8.72
N GLU A 309 32.65 -16.55 8.36
CA GLU A 309 33.74 -16.91 9.28
C GLU A 309 33.92 -15.81 10.32
#